data_AF-A0A2V7WID3-F1
#
_entry.id   AF-A0A2V7WID3-F1
#
_cell.length_a   1.000
_cell.length_b   1.000
_cell.length_c   1.000
_cell.angle_alpha   90.00
_cell.angle_beta   90.00
_cell.angle_gamma   90.00
#
_symmetry.space_group_name_H-M   'P 1'
#
loop_
_entity.id
_entity.type
_entity.pdbx_description
1 polymer ?
#
loop_
_entity_poly.entity_id
_entity_poly.type
_entity_poly.pdbx_seq_one_letter_code
_entity_poly.pdbx_strand_id
1 'polypeptide(L)'
;MRGNELRQRVEEVRDEDLEPYVTLRYIARLFKVLAILMVIMLIGEVVTGLLTEGGAALMTLIGEATKLLVIAGLMWGGGDITILMIDAGHDLRVARILLGRINSALQNTEGKPTTESRSATRT
;
A
#
# COMPACT_ATOMS: atom_id res chain seq x y z
N MET A 1 6.99 31.36 24.80
CA MET A 1 7.06 29.98 24.26
C MET A 1 5.66 29.43 23.95
N ARG A 2 4.84 30.11 23.13
CA ARG A 2 3.42 29.73 22.89
C ARG A 2 3.03 29.70 21.40
N GLY A 3 3.98 30.00 20.50
CA GLY A 3 3.73 30.12 19.06
C GLY A 3 4.05 28.87 18.23
N ASN A 4 4.88 27.94 18.75
CA ASN A 4 5.24 26.71 18.04
C ASN A 4 4.18 25.61 18.14
N GLU A 5 3.42 25.56 19.24
CA GLU A 5 2.38 24.54 19.44
C GLU A 5 1.19 24.73 18.49
N LEU A 6 0.85 25.97 18.16
CA LEU A 6 -0.21 26.29 17.19
C LEU A 6 0.19 25.98 15.75
N ARG A 7 1.49 26.06 15.41
CA ARG A 7 1.99 25.62 14.10
C ARG A 7 2.03 24.10 13.98
N GLN A 8 2.40 23.39 15.04
CA GLN A 8 2.35 21.92 15.07
C GLN A 8 0.92 21.37 14.95
N ARG A 9 -0.09 22.04 15.50
CA ARG A 9 -1.50 21.61 15.35
C ARG A 9 -2.12 21.89 13.98
N VAL A 10 -1.55 22.80 13.18
CA VAL A 10 -2.02 23.08 11.80
C VAL A 10 -1.34 22.16 10.77
N GLU A 11 -0.26 21.48 11.16
CA GLU A 11 0.39 20.42 10.39
C GLU A 11 -0.04 19.01 10.85
N GLU A 12 -1.14 18.92 11.61
CA GLU A 12 -1.90 17.68 11.78
C GLU A 12 -2.83 17.57 10.56
N VAL A 13 -2.22 17.21 9.42
CA VAL A 13 -2.95 16.86 8.20
C VAL A 13 -3.95 15.77 8.58
N ARG A 14 -5.24 16.07 8.47
CA ARG A 14 -6.32 15.12 8.78
C ARG A 14 -6.07 13.86 7.95
N ASP A 15 -6.01 12.70 8.59
CA ASP A 15 -5.93 11.39 7.93
C ASP A 15 -7.07 11.16 6.91
N GLU A 16 -8.12 11.98 7.00
CA GLU A 16 -9.27 12.06 6.09
C GLU A 16 -8.94 12.67 4.71
N ASP A 17 -7.89 13.49 4.60
CA ASP A 17 -7.38 14.07 3.34
C ASP A 17 -6.19 13.25 2.76
N LEU A 18 -5.69 12.25 3.49
CA LEU A 18 -4.79 11.22 2.95
C LEU A 18 -5.62 10.24 2.13
N GLU A 19 -5.62 10.46 0.81
CA GLU A 19 -6.05 9.57 -0.30
C GLU A 19 -6.84 8.28 0.04
N PRO A 20 -7.95 8.00 -0.68
CA PRO A 20 -8.87 6.90 -0.41
C PRO A 20 -8.29 5.51 -0.77
N TYR A 21 -7.18 5.11 -0.14
CA TYR A 21 -6.63 3.75 -0.19
C TYR A 21 -7.46 2.75 0.61
N VAL A 22 -8.48 3.24 1.33
CA VAL A 22 -9.46 2.44 2.06
C VAL A 22 -10.09 1.39 1.13
N THR A 23 -10.47 1.76 -0.10
CA THR A 23 -11.06 0.84 -1.08
C THR A 23 -10.09 -0.26 -1.51
N LEU A 24 -8.83 0.08 -1.80
CA LEU A 24 -7.80 -0.89 -2.18
C LEU A 24 -7.49 -1.85 -1.03
N ARG A 25 -7.48 -1.34 0.22
CA ARG A 25 -7.30 -2.17 1.41
C ARG A 25 -8.48 -3.11 1.65
N TYR A 26 -9.70 -2.69 1.32
CA TYR A 26 -10.86 -3.58 1.31
C TYR A 26 -10.72 -4.67 0.25
N ILE A 27 -10.32 -4.33 -0.97
CA ILE A 27 -10.09 -5.31 -2.04
C ILE A 27 -9.05 -6.35 -1.59
N ALA A 28 -7.93 -5.92 -0.99
CA ALA A 28 -6.93 -6.85 -0.45
C ALA A 28 -7.51 -7.82 0.61
N ARG A 29 -8.38 -7.32 1.51
CA ARG A 29 -9.07 -8.18 2.48
C ARG A 29 -10.07 -9.13 1.81
N LEU A 30 -10.80 -8.68 0.79
CA LEU A 30 -11.71 -9.53 0.04
C LEU A 30 -10.95 -10.69 -0.62
N PHE A 31 -9.77 -10.45 -1.17
CA PHE A 31 -8.92 -11.50 -1.71
C PHE A 31 -8.53 -12.55 -0.66
N LYS A 32 -8.19 -12.13 0.56
CA LYS A 32 -7.93 -13.05 1.68
C LYS A 32 -9.17 -13.85 2.09
N VAL A 33 -10.33 -13.19 2.16
CA VAL A 33 -11.60 -13.87 2.48
C VAL A 33 -11.91 -14.92 1.42
N LEU A 34 -11.79 -14.58 0.13
CA LEU A 34 -12.00 -15.52 -0.97
C LEU A 34 -11.00 -16.68 -0.93
N ALA A 35 -9.72 -16.43 -0.64
CA ALA A 35 -8.72 -17.48 -0.46
C ALA A 35 -9.13 -18.47 0.66
N ILE A 36 -9.62 -17.95 1.80
CA ILE A 36 -10.12 -18.80 2.91
C ILE A 36 -11.34 -19.60 2.47
N LEU A 37 -12.30 -18.96 1.78
CA LEU A 37 -13.48 -19.65 1.26
C LEU A 37 -13.11 -20.76 0.27
N MET A 38 -12.09 -20.55 -0.57
CA MET A 38 -11.58 -21.57 -1.49
C MET A 38 -10.98 -22.76 -0.74
N VAL A 39 -10.26 -22.54 0.36
CA VAL A 39 -9.75 -23.65 1.20
C VAL A 39 -10.89 -24.39 1.88
N ILE A 40 -11.94 -23.70 2.32
CA ILE A 40 -13.14 -24.34 2.87
C ILE A 40 -13.85 -25.17 1.79
N MET A 41 -13.98 -24.65 0.57
CA MET A 41 -14.53 -25.41 -0.57
C MET A 41 -13.69 -26.65 -0.88
N LEU A 42 -12.36 -26.52 -0.87
CA LEU A 42 -11.45 -27.65 -1.06
C LEU A 42 -11.70 -28.76 -0.04
N ILE A 43 -11.85 -28.42 1.24
CA ILE A 43 -12.17 -29.40 2.28
C ILE A 43 -13.51 -30.07 1.97
N GLY A 44 -14.51 -29.30 1.57
CA GLY A 44 -15.83 -29.82 1.18
C GLY A 44 -15.76 -30.80 0.01
N GLU A 45 -14.97 -30.49 -1.01
CA GLU A 45 -14.76 -31.36 -2.18
C GLU A 45 -14.05 -32.66 -1.79
N VAL A 46 -13.01 -32.59 -0.96
CA VAL A 46 -12.32 -33.77 -0.43
C VAL A 46 -13.27 -34.67 0.36
N VAL A 47 -14.05 -34.10 1.28
CA VAL A 47 -15.01 -34.87 2.08
C VAL A 47 -16.08 -35.49 1.19
N THR A 48 -16.65 -34.72 0.27
CA THR A 48 -17.71 -35.19 -0.62
C THR A 48 -17.21 -36.29 -1.55
N GLY A 49 -16.07 -36.09 -2.22
CA GLY A 49 -15.50 -37.08 -3.15
C GLY A 49 -15.14 -38.40 -2.46
N LEU A 50 -14.65 -38.34 -1.21
CA LEU A 50 -14.40 -39.55 -0.43
C LEU A 50 -15.69 -40.27 0.00
N LEU A 51 -16.77 -39.53 0.28
CA LEU A 51 -18.05 -40.12 0.66
C LEU A 51 -18.81 -40.74 -0.53
N THR A 52 -18.70 -40.17 -1.72
CA THR A 52 -19.46 -40.61 -2.91
C THR A 52 -18.74 -41.70 -3.70
N GLU A 53 -17.44 -41.53 -3.92
CA GLU A 53 -16.65 -42.35 -4.85
C GLU A 53 -15.51 -43.11 -4.14
N GLY A 54 -15.21 -42.75 -2.89
CA GLY A 54 -14.22 -43.43 -2.06
C GLY A 54 -12.83 -43.42 -2.70
N GLY A 55 -12.26 -44.62 -2.87
CA GLY A 55 -10.92 -44.79 -3.42
C GLY A 55 -10.78 -44.40 -4.89
N ALA A 56 -11.87 -44.39 -5.66
CA ALA A 56 -11.82 -44.05 -7.08
C ALA A 56 -11.57 -42.55 -7.34
N ALA A 57 -11.99 -41.68 -6.41
CA ALA A 57 -11.83 -40.24 -6.53
C ALA A 57 -10.40 -39.74 -6.24
N LEU A 58 -9.51 -40.58 -5.68
CA LEU A 58 -8.20 -40.15 -5.19
C LEU A 58 -7.36 -39.41 -6.25
N MET A 59 -7.29 -39.95 -7.47
CA MET A 59 -6.48 -39.33 -8.54
C MET A 59 -7.07 -38.00 -9.01
N THR A 60 -8.39 -37.91 -9.09
CA THR A 60 -9.11 -36.68 -9.47
C THR A 60 -8.97 -35.61 -8.39
N LEU A 61 -9.23 -35.99 -7.13
CA LEU A 61 -9.12 -35.13 -5.96
C LEU A 61 -7.73 -34.53 -5.82
N ILE A 62 -6.65 -35.28 -6.07
CA ILE A 62 -5.29 -34.74 -6.01
C ILE A 62 -5.08 -33.63 -7.06
N GLY A 63 -5.57 -33.83 -8.28
CA GLY A 63 -5.45 -32.85 -9.35
C GLY A 63 -6.26 -31.57 -9.08
N GLU A 64 -7.52 -31.73 -8.68
CA GLU A 64 -8.41 -30.62 -8.35
C GLU A 64 -7.94 -29.88 -7.09
N ALA A 65 -7.52 -30.62 -6.06
CA ALA A 65 -6.95 -30.05 -4.84
C ALA A 65 -5.72 -29.21 -5.12
N THR A 66 -4.81 -29.69 -5.97
CA THR A 66 -3.61 -28.94 -6.35
C THR A 66 -4.00 -27.63 -7.04
N LYS A 67 -4.94 -27.68 -7.99
CA LYS A 67 -5.42 -26.49 -8.70
C LYS A 67 -6.06 -25.48 -7.74
N LEU A 68 -6.97 -25.93 -6.87
CA LEU A 68 -7.63 -25.07 -5.89
C LEU A 68 -6.64 -24.46 -4.91
N LEU A 69 -5.67 -25.24 -4.44
CA LEU A 69 -4.65 -24.78 -3.50
C LEU A 69 -3.73 -23.73 -4.16
N VAL A 70 -3.34 -23.92 -5.41
CA VAL A 70 -2.58 -22.92 -6.17
C VAL A 70 -3.38 -21.62 -6.33
N ILE A 71 -4.66 -21.70 -6.70
CA ILE A 71 -5.52 -20.50 -6.85
C ILE A 71 -5.72 -19.81 -5.50
N ALA A 72 -5.96 -20.55 -4.42
CA ALA A 72 -6.10 -20.01 -3.08
C ALA A 72 -4.81 -19.30 -2.61
N GLY A 73 -3.65 -19.93 -2.83
CA GLY A 73 -2.34 -19.34 -2.55
C GLY A 73 -2.10 -18.07 -3.36
N LEU A 74 -2.47 -18.07 -4.64
CA LEU A 74 -2.37 -16.89 -5.50
C LEU A 74 -3.27 -15.75 -5.01
N MET A 75 -4.51 -16.05 -4.59
CA MET A 75 -5.41 -15.05 -4.02
C MET A 75 -4.87 -14.47 -2.71
N TRP A 76 -4.31 -15.32 -1.84
CA TRP A 76 -3.69 -14.87 -0.59
C TRP A 76 -2.50 -13.95 -0.86
N GLY A 77 -1.57 -14.40 -1.69
CA GLY A 77 -0.39 -13.63 -2.08
C GLY A 77 -0.75 -12.33 -2.82
N GLY A 78 -1.78 -12.35 -3.67
CA GLY A 78 -2.29 -11.15 -4.35
C GLY A 78 -2.85 -10.12 -3.35
N GLY A 79 -3.51 -10.57 -2.29
CA GLY A 79 -3.93 -9.72 -1.19
C GLY A 79 -2.74 -9.08 -0.45
N ASP A 80 -1.71 -9.87 -0.14
CA ASP A 80 -0.49 -9.37 0.53
C ASP A 80 0.28 -8.38 -0.37
N ILE A 81 0.43 -8.68 -1.66
CA ILE A 81 1.06 -7.78 -2.64
C ILE A 81 0.30 -6.46 -2.75
N THR A 82 -1.03 -6.49 -2.73
CA THR A 82 -1.84 -5.27 -2.80
C THR A 82 -1.58 -4.36 -1.61
N ILE A 83 -1.47 -4.92 -0.40
CA ILE A 83 -1.14 -4.14 0.79
C ILE A 83 0.26 -3.52 0.66
N LEU A 84 1.24 -4.32 0.23
CA LEU A 84 2.61 -3.83 -0.01
C LEU A 84 2.65 -2.71 -1.05
N MET A 85 1.82 -2.77 -2.09
CA MET A 85 1.74 -1.74 -3.12
C MET A 85 1.15 -0.43 -2.59
N ILE A 86 0.21 -0.50 -1.64
CA ILE A 86 -0.35 0.69 -0.96
C ILE A 86 0.76 1.38 -0.18
N ASP A 87 1.52 0.63 0.60
CA ASP A 87 2.62 1.16 1.42
C ASP A 87 3.71 1.79 0.53
N ALA A 88 4.09 1.11 -0.56
CA ALA A 88 5.04 1.64 -1.54
C ALA A 88 4.56 2.94 -2.21
N GLY A 89 3.24 3.09 -2.42
CA GLY A 89 2.64 4.32 -2.95
C GLY A 89 2.82 5.51 -2.02
N HIS A 90 2.73 5.30 -0.71
CA HIS A 90 2.98 6.34 0.29
C HIS A 90 4.45 6.78 0.28
N ASP A 91 5.38 5.83 0.29
CA ASP A 91 6.82 6.12 0.27
C ASP A 91 7.23 6.94 -0.96
N LEU A 92 6.65 6.63 -2.12
CA LEU A 92 6.90 7.36 -3.36
C LEU A 92 6.39 8.81 -3.31
N ARG A 93 5.25 9.05 -2.66
CA ARG A 93 4.71 10.40 -2.43
C ARG A 93 5.64 11.20 -1.53
N VAL A 94 6.10 10.63 -0.44
CA VAL A 94 7.03 11.27 0.50
C VAL A 94 8.34 11.64 -0.21
N ALA A 95 8.89 10.72 -1.01
CA ALA A 95 10.08 10.98 -1.81
C ALA A 95 9.89 12.17 -2.77
N ARG A 96 8.74 12.25 -3.46
CA ARG A 96 8.43 13.37 -4.37
C ARG A 96 8.36 14.72 -3.64
N ILE A 97 7.75 14.76 -2.46
CA ILE A 97 7.65 15.99 -1.66
C ILE A 97 9.04 16.45 -1.20
N LEU A 98 9.88 15.52 -0.72
CA LEU A 98 11.26 15.82 -0.30
C LEU A 98 12.11 16.36 -1.45
N LEU A 99 12.06 15.71 -2.61
CA LEU A 99 12.74 16.17 -3.82
C LEU A 99 12.27 17.56 -4.25
N GLY A 100 10.97 17.83 -4.22
CA GLY A 100 10.42 19.16 -4.51
C GLY A 100 10.93 20.23 -3.54
N ARG A 101 10.97 19.92 -2.24
CA ARG A 101 11.53 20.81 -1.21
C ARG A 101 13.01 21.11 -1.46
N ILE A 102 13.83 20.08 -1.73
CA ILE A 102 15.26 20.25 -2.04
C ILE A 102 15.45 21.14 -3.28
N ASN A 103 14.72 20.87 -4.36
CA ASN A 103 14.80 21.65 -5.59
C ASN A 103 14.44 23.13 -5.37
N SER A 104 13.39 23.39 -4.58
CA SER A 104 12.99 24.76 -4.22
C SER A 104 14.03 25.49 -3.35
N ALA A 105 14.69 24.78 -2.43
CA ALA A 105 15.74 25.35 -1.58
C ALA A 105 16.99 25.71 -2.38
N LEU A 106 17.36 24.88 -3.37
CA LEU A 106 18.46 25.15 -4.29
C LEU A 106 18.17 26.38 -5.15
N GLN A 107 16.99 26.47 -5.77
CA GLN A 107 16.59 27.65 -6.56
C GLN A 107 16.57 28.95 -5.74
N ASN A 108 16.12 28.89 -4.49
CA ASN A 108 16.15 30.06 -3.58
C ASN A 108 17.57 30.47 -3.17
N THR A 109 18.54 29.55 -3.22
CA THR A 109 19.95 29.84 -2.91
C THR A 109 20.67 30.50 -4.10
N GLU A 110 20.36 30.09 -5.33
CA GLU A 110 20.90 30.70 -6.55
C GLU A 110 20.27 32.07 -6.88
N GLY A 111 19.02 32.31 -6.45
CA GLY A 111 18.26 33.52 -6.72
C GLY A 111 18.51 34.72 -5.80
N LYS A 112 19.56 34.72 -4.95
CA LYS A 112 19.85 35.84 -4.04
C LYS A 112 20.92 36.76 -4.65
N PRO A 113 20.57 37.81 -5.44
CA PRO A 113 21.53 38.82 -5.82
C PRO A 113 22.00 39.55 -4.56
N THR A 114 23.31 39.57 -4.38
CA THR A 114 24.06 40.35 -3.40
C THR A 114 23.73 41.83 -3.54
N THR A 115 22.61 42.26 -2.96
CA THR A 115 22.21 43.66 -2.86
C THR A 115 22.72 44.22 -1.53
N GLU A 116 24.01 44.04 -1.26
CA GLU A 116 24.71 44.68 -0.14
C GLU A 116 26.13 45.06 -0.59
N SER A 117 26.25 45.96 -1.57
CA SER A 117 27.46 46.79 -1.74
C SER A 117 27.21 48.02 -2.61
N ARG A 118 26.13 48.76 -2.33
CA ARG A 118 25.90 50.11 -2.91
C ARG A 118 25.33 51.04 -1.83
N SER A 119 26.07 51.25 -0.76
CA SER A 119 25.77 52.30 0.24
C SER A 119 27.02 52.84 0.94
N ALA A 120 28.19 52.80 0.31
CA ALA A 120 29.41 53.40 0.85
C ALA A 120 30.07 54.36 -0.16
N THR A 121 29.29 55.28 -0.73
CA THR A 121 29.84 56.46 -1.43
C THR A 121 28.79 57.57 -1.44
N ARG A 122 28.63 58.26 -0.30
CA ARG A 122 28.13 59.64 -0.30
C ARG A 122 28.40 60.31 1.05
N THR A 123 29.59 60.90 1.15
CA THR A 123 29.89 62.16 1.85
C THR A 123 31.27 62.61 1.42
#